data_AF-A0A2E6GHR6-F1
#
_entry.id   AF-A0A2E6GHR6-F1
#
_cell.length_a   1.000
_cell.length_b   1.000
_cell.length_c   1.000
_cell.angle_alpha   90.00
_cell.angle_beta   90.00
_cell.angle_gamma   90.00
#
_symmetry.space_group_name_H-M   'P 1'
#
loop_
_entity.id
_entity.type
_entity.pdbx_description
1 polymer ?
#
loop_
_entity_poly.entity_id
_entity_poly.type
_entity_poly.pdbx_seq_one_letter_code
_entity_poly.pdbx_strand_id
1 'polypeptide(L)' 'MKNLFFLIFGVLIGSWISWPGIFLPENWKCFNEIVENSKNEKISIKAILAVSPKYILRGIPEDNVSKFRIVSDACFR' A
#
# COMPACT_ATOMS: atom_id res chain seq x y z
N MET A 1 -28.49 -14.07 -10.50
CA MET A 1 -27.43 -14.62 -9.62
C MET A 1 -26.11 -14.88 -10.35
N LYS A 2 -26.07 -15.58 -11.50
CA LYS A 2 -24.82 -15.84 -12.27
C LYS A 2 -23.99 -14.59 -12.59
N ASN A 3 -24.60 -13.50 -13.04
CA ASN A 3 -23.85 -12.30 -13.45
C ASN A 3 -23.17 -11.59 -12.26
N LEU A 4 -23.78 -11.63 -11.08
CA LEU A 4 -23.19 -11.06 -9.87
C LEU A 4 -21.93 -11.82 -9.45
N PHE A 5 -21.95 -13.16 -9.55
CA PHE A 5 -20.78 -14.00 -9.31
C PHE A 5 -19.63 -13.66 -10.26
N PHE A 6 -19.90 -13.51 -11.55
CA PHE A 6 -18.88 -13.12 -12.53
C PHE A 6 -18.26 -11.75 -12.23
N LEU A 7 -19.07 -10.77 -11.81
CA LEU A 7 -18.57 -9.46 -11.42
C LEU A 7 -17.66 -9.52 -10.18
N ILE A 8 -18.09 -10.26 -9.15
CA ILE A 8 -17.30 -10.41 -7.91
C ILE A 8 -15.98 -11.12 -8.21
N PHE A 9 -16.01 -12.22 -8.98
CA PHE A 9 -14.80 -12.92 -9.38
C PHE A 9 -13.86 -12.04 -10.21
N GLY A 10 -14.39 -11.27 -11.15
CA GLY A 10 -13.60 -10.31 -11.93
C GLY A 10 -12.90 -9.28 -11.06
N VAL A 11 -13.59 -8.72 -10.06
CA VAL A 11 -13.03 -7.74 -9.12
C VAL A 11 -11.96 -8.37 -8.24
N LEU A 12 -12.19 -9.58 -7.73
CA LEU A 12 -11.22 -10.30 -6.89
C LEU A 12 -9.95 -10.64 -7.66
N ILE A 13 -10.09 -11.18 -8.88
CA ILE A 13 -8.95 -11.54 -9.74
C ILE A 13 -8.18 -10.27 -10.16
N GLY A 14 -8.89 -9.20 -10.54
CA GLY A 14 -8.26 -7.93 -10.87
C GLY A 14 -7.49 -7.30 -9.70
N SER A 15 -8.03 -7.42 -8.50
CA SER A 15 -7.39 -6.95 -7.26
C SER A 15 -6.18 -7.80 -6.91
N TRP A 16 -6.27 -9.12 -7.07
CA TRP A 16 -5.16 -10.05 -6.87
C TRP A 16 -3.99 -9.76 -7.84
N ILE A 17 -4.28 -9.51 -9.11
CA ILE A 17 -3.25 -9.20 -10.11
C ILE A 17 -2.60 -7.83 -9.83
N SER A 18 -3.38 -6.86 -9.36
CA SER A 18 -2.87 -5.51 -9.07
C SER A 18 -2.02 -5.48 -7.80
N TRP A 19 -2.42 -6.23 -6.77
CA TRP A 19 -1.73 -6.32 -5.48
C TRP A 19 -1.72 -7.76 -4.96
N PRO A 20 -0.87 -8.63 -5.54
CA PRO A 20 -0.72 -10.00 -5.06
C PRO A 20 -0.19 -10.02 -3.62
N GLY A 21 0.53 -8.96 -3.24
CA GLY A 21 1.15 -8.81 -1.94
C GLY A 21 0.17 -8.68 -0.77
N ILE A 22 -1.11 -8.37 -1.01
CA ILE A 22 -2.14 -8.31 0.05
C ILE A 22 -2.30 -9.66 0.76
N PHE A 23 -2.01 -10.76 0.06
CA PHE A 23 -2.16 -12.11 0.60
C PHE A 23 -0.90 -12.64 1.29
N LEU A 24 0.20 -11.89 1.26
CA LEU A 24 1.43 -12.26 1.96
C LEU A 24 1.52 -11.55 3.31
N PRO A 25 1.69 -12.29 4.42
CA PRO A 25 1.78 -11.70 5.77
C PRO A 25 3.04 -10.83 5.95
N GLU A 26 4.10 -11.11 5.19
CA GLU A 26 5.34 -10.33 5.20
C GLU A 26 5.12 -8.88 4.73
N ASN A 27 4.24 -8.70 3.75
CA ASN A 27 3.89 -7.38 3.20
C ASN A 27 3.00 -6.58 4.16
N TRP A 28 2.17 -7.27 4.95
CA TRP A 28 1.45 -6.65 6.06
C TRP A 28 2.38 -6.17 7.16
N LYS A 29 3.50 -6.87 7.38
CA LYS A 29 4.55 -6.43 8.31
C LYS A 29 5.21 -5.13 7.82
N CYS A 30 5.54 -5.05 6.51
CA CYS A 30 6.01 -3.81 5.85
C CYS A 30 5.03 -2.66 6.08
N PHE A 31 3.75 -2.88 5.81
CA PHE A 31 2.72 -1.85 5.93
C PHE A 31 2.55 -1.37 7.38
N ASN A 32 2.42 -2.31 8.33
CA ASN A 32 2.22 -2.00 9.75
C ASN A 32 3.42 -1.28 10.35
N GLU A 33 4.65 -1.69 10.00
CA GLU A 33 5.86 -1.01 10.45
C GLU A 33 5.90 0.45 9.98
N ILE A 34 5.50 0.72 8.73
CA ILE A 34 5.45 2.11 8.21
C ILE A 34 4.33 2.92 8.88
N VAL A 35 3.15 2.33 9.11
CA VAL A 35 2.01 3.02 9.74
C VAL A 35 2.24 3.29 11.22
N GLU A 36 2.77 2.33 11.97
CA GLU A 36 3.08 2.45 13.39
C GLU A 36 4.19 3.49 13.62
N ASN A 37 5.25 3.46 12.81
CA ASN A 37 6.30 4.47 12.83
C ASN A 37 5.80 5.86 12.40
N SER A 38 4.77 5.94 11.55
CA SER A 38 4.14 7.21 11.17
C SER A 38 3.24 7.81 12.27
N LYS A 39 2.75 7.00 13.22
CA LYS A 39 1.84 7.44 14.29
C LYS A 39 2.59 7.98 15.50
N ASN A 40 3.79 7.44 15.77
CA ASN A 40 4.48 7.67 17.04
C ASN A 40 5.25 8.98 17.15
N GLU A 41 5.79 9.59 16.08
CA GLU A 41 6.31 10.97 16.12
C GLU A 41 6.89 11.38 14.76
N LYS A 42 6.59 12.62 14.32
CA LYS A 42 7.17 13.35 13.18
C LYS A 42 7.72 12.47 12.05
N ILE A 43 6.95 12.29 10.97
CA ILE A 43 7.30 11.58 9.72
C ILE A 43 8.80 11.67 9.45
N SER A 44 9.55 10.71 10.00
CA SER A 44 11.00 10.72 9.93
C SER A 44 11.32 10.29 8.52
N ILE A 45 12.19 11.03 7.85
CA ILE A 45 12.69 10.76 6.50
C ILE A 45 13.12 9.29 6.35
N LYS A 46 13.48 8.62 7.45
CA LYS A 46 13.71 7.17 7.55
C LYS A 46 12.52 6.28 7.18
N ALA A 47 11.29 6.62 7.58
CA ALA A 47 10.09 5.86 7.20
C ALA A 47 9.80 6.02 5.69
N ILE A 48 10.13 7.18 5.12
CA ILE A 48 10.00 7.48 3.70
C ILE A 48 11.11 6.77 2.88
N LEU A 49 12.30 6.54 3.48
CA LEU A 49 13.44 5.81 2.90
C LEU A 49 13.35 4.28 3.03
N ALA A 50 12.57 3.77 3.98
CA ALA A 50 12.28 2.33 4.10
C ALA A 50 11.32 1.86 3.00
N VAL A 51 10.45 2.76 2.52
CA VAL A 51 9.68 2.57 1.28
C VAL A 51 10.59 2.93 0.11
N SER A 52 10.62 2.11 -0.94
CA SER A 52 11.53 2.24 -2.10
C SER A 52 11.79 3.71 -2.52
N PRO A 53 13.06 4.16 -2.67
CA PRO A 53 13.44 5.57 -2.85
C PRO A 53 12.85 6.24 -4.10
N LYS A 54 12.20 5.49 -5.00
CA LYS A 54 11.43 6.00 -6.14
C LYS A 54 10.29 6.96 -5.73
N TYR A 55 9.74 6.82 -4.52
CA TYR A 55 8.61 7.64 -4.05
C TYR A 55 9.04 8.98 -3.43
N ILE A 56 10.29 9.08 -2.94
CA ILE A 56 10.87 10.32 -2.40
C ILE A 56 11.08 11.36 -3.51
N LEU A 57 11.44 10.92 -4.71
CA LEU A 57 11.79 11.80 -5.83
C LEU A 57 10.59 12.57 -6.42
N ARG A 58 9.35 12.31 -5.98
CA ARG A 58 8.14 12.88 -6.61
C ARG A 58 7.40 13.97 -5.83
N GLY A 59 7.92 14.40 -4.68
CA GLY A 59 7.29 15.43 -3.84
C GLY A 59 6.06 14.87 -3.12
N ILE A 60 6.10 14.84 -1.80
CA ILE A 60 5.04 14.25 -0.98
C ILE A 60 3.81 15.15 -1.07
N PRO A 61 2.68 14.71 -1.64
CA PRO A 61 1.44 15.48 -1.58
C PRO A 61 0.90 15.44 -0.14
N GLU A 62 0.35 16.56 0.32
CA GLU A 62 -0.05 16.82 1.72
C GLU A 62 -1.24 15.95 2.18
N ASP A 63 -1.89 15.23 1.27
CA ASP A 63 -3.08 14.45 1.55
C ASP A 63 -2.79 13.03 2.05
N ASN A 64 -3.44 12.66 3.15
CA ASN A 64 -3.33 11.35 3.78
C ASN A 64 -3.72 10.19 2.85
N VAL A 65 -4.57 10.44 1.86
CA VAL A 65 -5.04 9.45 0.89
C VAL A 65 -3.91 9.05 -0.07
N SER A 66 -3.18 10.03 -0.60
CA SER A 66 -2.02 9.79 -1.46
C SER A 66 -0.88 9.11 -0.70
N LYS A 67 -0.66 9.47 0.57
CA LYS A 67 0.30 8.78 1.42
C LYS A 67 -0.06 7.31 1.62
N PHE A 68 -1.32 7.01 1.92
CA PHE A 68 -1.81 5.64 2.04
C PHE A 68 -1.65 4.86 0.72
N ARG A 69 -1.99 5.50 -0.42
CA ARG A 69 -1.82 4.91 -1.76
C ARG A 69 -0.36 4.56 -2.06
N ILE A 70 0.58 5.43 -1.71
CA ILE A 70 2.01 5.21 -1.94
C ILE A 70 2.53 4.04 -1.09
N VAL A 71 2.18 4.02 0.20
CA VAL A 71 2.63 2.95 1.12
C VAL A 71 2.02 1.60 0.73
N SER A 72 0.74 1.58 0.37
CA SER A 72 0.08 0.36 -0.11
C SER A 72 0.68 -0.14 -1.42
N ASP A 73 0.93 0.74 -2.40
CA ASP A 73 1.57 0.35 -3.67
C ASP A 73 3.02 -0.12 -3.47
N ALA A 74 3.72 0.31 -2.43
CA ALA A 74 5.09 -0.12 -2.19
C ALA A 74 5.22 -1.43 -1.40
N CYS A 75 4.28 -1.74 -0.49
CA CYS A 75 4.31 -2.99 0.27
C CYS A 75 3.52 -4.12 -0.41
N PHE A 76 2.49 -3.82 -1.20
CA PHE A 76 1.58 -4.85 -1.73
C PHE A 76 1.67 -5.11 -3.24
N ARG A 77 2.42 -4.27 -3.98
CA ARG A 77 2.69 -4.46 -5.41
C ARG A 77 4.02 -5.14 -5.64
#